data_AF-A0A940B090-F1
#
_entry.id   AF-A0A940B090-F1
#
_cell.length_a   1.000
_cell.length_b   1.000
_cell.length_c   1.000
_cell.angle_alpha   90.00
_cell.angle_beta   90.00
_cell.angle_gamma   90.00
#
_symmetry.space_group_name_H-M   'P 1'
#
loop_
_entity.id
_entity.type
_entity.pdbx_description
1 polymer ?
#
loop_
_entity_poly.entity_id
_entity_poly.type
_entity_poly.pdbx_seq_one_letter_code
_entity_poly.pdbx_strand_id
1 'polypeptide(L)'
;MKQFNELKHGQPQISFSRGADNKRGPVELQPGILCVDYLYGSLKNILYRSKVTDYGRYFDFVFNYINVGRYWEIDIVRFPDYRGRSTSAYVIHTLPSDRGGRKICVATGHEPRSERDAKKLSMSWADLQAEYIKTGKTPDDQIRDNHR
;
A
#
# COMPACT_ATOMS: atom_id res chain seq x y z
N MET A 1 19.32 3.36 -9.24
CA MET A 1 17.98 3.17 -8.64
C MET A 1 17.12 2.49 -9.70
N LYS A 2 16.82 1.19 -9.55
CA LYS A 2 16.03 0.43 -10.54
C LYS A 2 14.54 0.49 -10.18
N GLN A 3 13.70 0.53 -11.21
CA GLN A 3 12.33 1.08 -11.19
C GLN A 3 11.25 0.11 -10.65
N PHE A 4 10.25 0.65 -9.97
CA PHE A 4 9.00 -0.03 -9.55
C PHE A 4 7.95 -0.16 -10.68
N ASN A 5 8.32 0.12 -11.93
CA ASN A 5 7.35 0.55 -12.95
C ASN A 5 6.81 -0.56 -13.88
N GLU A 6 7.13 -1.84 -13.64
CA GLU A 6 6.87 -2.92 -14.62
C GLU A 6 5.94 -4.06 -14.15
N LEU A 7 5.10 -3.83 -13.14
CA LEU A 7 4.12 -4.84 -12.71
C LEU A 7 2.81 -4.71 -13.53
N LYS A 8 2.64 -5.55 -14.56
CA LYS A 8 1.43 -5.66 -15.39
C LYS A 8 0.24 -6.23 -14.61
N HIS A 9 -0.63 -5.41 -14.02
CA HIS A 9 -1.82 -5.96 -13.34
C HIS A 9 -3.13 -5.18 -13.56
N GLY A 10 -4.22 -5.95 -13.51
CA GLY A 10 -5.60 -5.58 -13.87
C GLY A 10 -6.23 -4.46 -13.05
N GLN A 11 -7.52 -4.24 -13.27
CA GLN A 11 -8.24 -3.11 -12.67
C GLN A 11 -8.31 -3.24 -11.13
N PRO A 12 -7.96 -2.18 -10.36
CA PRO A 12 -8.10 -2.18 -8.91
C PRO A 12 -9.59 -2.28 -8.54
N GLN A 13 -9.94 -3.31 -7.77
CA GLN A 13 -11.28 -3.46 -7.19
C GLN A 13 -11.32 -2.66 -5.88
N ILE A 14 -12.36 -1.85 -5.69
CA ILE A 14 -12.57 -1.05 -4.48
C ILE A 14 -13.88 -1.50 -3.83
N SER A 15 -13.85 -1.79 -2.53
CA SER A 15 -15.05 -2.12 -1.76
C SER A 15 -15.33 -1.02 -0.73
N PHE A 16 -16.60 -0.69 -0.53
CA PHE A 16 -17.04 0.29 0.45
C PHE A 16 -17.59 -0.43 1.67
N SER A 17 -17.07 -0.11 2.86
CA SER A 17 -17.74 -0.45 4.12
C SER A 17 -18.55 0.78 4.56
N ARG A 18 -19.88 0.70 4.57
CA ARG A 18 -20.72 1.77 5.16
C ARG A 18 -20.76 1.55 6.67
N GLY A 19 -20.30 2.53 7.42
CA GLY A 19 -20.59 2.62 8.85
C GLY A 19 -22.10 2.87 9.07
N ALA A 20 -22.68 2.14 10.02
CA ALA A 20 -23.98 2.37 10.65
C ALA A 20 -25.27 1.98 9.90
N ASP A 21 -25.31 0.85 9.20
CA ASP A 21 -26.58 0.12 8.97
C ASP A 21 -26.49 -1.29 9.56
N ASN A 22 -27.19 -1.50 10.67
CA ASN A 22 -27.07 -2.63 11.60
C ASN A 22 -27.65 -3.97 11.06
N LYS A 23 -27.55 -4.24 9.76
CA LYS A 23 -28.17 -5.42 9.11
C LYS A 23 -27.27 -6.22 8.17
N ARG A 24 -25.99 -5.87 8.05
CA ARG A 24 -24.99 -6.74 7.38
C ARG A 24 -23.83 -6.91 8.33
N GLY A 25 -23.42 -8.16 8.57
CA GLY A 25 -22.27 -8.48 9.40
C GLY A 25 -21.00 -7.73 8.96
N PRO A 26 -19.93 -7.76 9.77
CA PRO A 26 -18.68 -7.09 9.42
C PRO A 26 -18.27 -7.48 8.00
N VAL A 27 -18.06 -6.49 7.12
CA VAL A 27 -17.59 -6.72 5.76
C VAL A 27 -16.21 -7.38 5.88
N GLU A 28 -16.13 -8.66 5.52
CA GLU A 28 -14.87 -9.37 5.49
C GLU A 28 -13.97 -8.75 4.42
N LEU A 29 -12.86 -8.16 4.85
CA LEU A 29 -11.88 -7.55 3.95
C LEU A 29 -11.22 -8.62 3.11
N GLN A 30 -11.50 -8.61 1.81
CA GLN A 30 -10.87 -9.52 0.86
C GLN A 30 -9.43 -9.08 0.56
N PRO A 31 -8.47 -10.02 0.49
CA PRO A 31 -7.10 -9.76 0.06
C PRO A 31 -7.04 -9.11 -1.32
N GLY A 32 -6.14 -8.14 -1.50
CA GLY A 32 -5.95 -7.49 -2.79
C GLY A 32 -7.01 -6.44 -3.15
N ILE A 33 -7.93 -6.13 -2.24
CA ILE A 33 -8.98 -5.13 -2.43
C ILE A 33 -8.73 -3.96 -1.47
N LEU A 34 -8.84 -2.75 -2.00
CA LEU A 34 -8.84 -1.53 -1.19
C LEU A 34 -10.23 -1.33 -0.58
N CYS A 35 -10.28 -1.21 0.74
CA CYS A 35 -11.49 -0.87 1.46
C CYS A 35 -11.40 0.56 1.99
N VAL A 36 -12.45 1.35 1.74
CA VAL A 36 -12.58 2.65 2.39
C VAL A 36 -12.95 2.40 3.85
N ASP A 37 -12.10 2.84 4.76
CA ASP A 37 -12.37 2.81 6.19
C ASP A 37 -12.92 4.17 6.62
N TYR A 38 -14.15 4.17 7.15
CA TYR A 38 -14.80 5.36 7.70
C TYR A 38 -14.65 5.40 9.23
N LEU A 39 -13.49 5.05 9.76
CA LEU A 39 -13.18 5.29 11.15
C LEU A 39 -12.99 6.81 11.37
N TYR A 40 -13.87 7.42 12.17
CA TYR A 40 -13.75 8.78 12.73
C TYR A 40 -14.07 9.99 11.83
N GLY A 41 -14.98 9.86 10.87
CA GLY A 41 -15.74 11.01 10.31
C GLY A 41 -14.94 12.10 9.57
N SER A 42 -13.61 11.99 9.46
CA SER A 42 -12.75 12.96 8.79
C SER A 42 -11.42 12.28 8.43
N LEU A 43 -11.11 12.31 7.12
CA LEU A 43 -10.01 11.65 6.39
C LEU A 43 -10.34 10.24 5.86
N LYS A 44 -10.41 10.14 4.53
CA LYS A 44 -10.59 8.90 3.77
C LYS A 44 -9.31 8.05 3.82
N ASN A 45 -9.04 7.44 4.97
CA ASN A 45 -8.02 6.42 5.07
C ASN A 45 -8.49 5.17 4.33
N ILE A 46 -7.61 4.61 3.50
CA ILE A 46 -7.91 3.43 2.71
C ILE A 46 -7.11 2.26 3.27
N LEU A 47 -7.83 1.25 3.74
CA LEU A 47 -7.30 0.00 4.24
C LEU A 47 -7.05 -0.94 3.07
N TYR A 48 -5.84 -1.48 2.99
CA TYR A 48 -5.47 -2.53 2.06
C TYR A 48 -5.06 -3.78 2.83
N ARG A 49 -5.62 -4.92 2.45
CA ARG A 49 -5.16 -6.23 2.90
C ARG A 49 -4.28 -6.84 1.83
N SER A 50 -3.04 -7.20 2.18
CA SER A 50 -2.08 -7.82 1.27
C SER A 50 -2.63 -9.10 0.65
N LYS A 51 -2.11 -9.49 -0.52
CA LYS A 51 -2.35 -10.83 -1.08
C LYS A 51 -1.46 -11.89 -0.48
N VAL A 52 -0.33 -11.47 0.09
CA VAL A 52 0.63 -12.35 0.77
C VAL A 52 0.09 -12.70 2.15
N THR A 53 0.16 -13.99 2.50
CA THR A 53 -0.09 -14.51 3.84
C THR A 53 1.17 -15.04 4.47
N ASP A 54 1.19 -14.98 5.80
CA ASP A 54 2.16 -15.67 6.63
C ASP A 54 1.46 -16.37 7.79
N TYR A 55 1.70 -17.68 7.95
CA TYR A 55 0.96 -18.56 8.86
C TYR A 55 -0.58 -18.40 8.79
N GLY A 56 -1.11 -18.21 7.58
CA GLY A 56 -2.55 -18.03 7.35
C GLY A 56 -3.12 -16.65 7.71
N ARG A 57 -2.27 -15.67 8.06
CA ARG A 57 -2.69 -14.29 8.36
C ARG A 57 -2.22 -13.33 7.26
N TYR A 58 -3.09 -12.39 6.90
CA TYR A 58 -2.76 -11.31 5.97
C TYR A 58 -2.14 -10.12 6.70
N PHE A 59 -1.48 -9.26 5.93
CA PHE A 59 -0.92 -8.01 6.41
C PHE A 59 -1.82 -6.84 6.02
N ASP A 60 -2.15 -5.99 6.98
CA ASP A 60 -3.03 -4.85 6.78
C ASP A 60 -2.21 -3.55 6.74
N PHE A 61 -2.45 -2.73 5.71
CA PHE A 61 -1.82 -1.45 5.45
C PHE A 61 -2.87 -0.36 5.37
N VAL A 62 -2.54 0.87 5.80
CA VAL A 62 -3.46 2.01 5.69
C VAL A 62 -2.77 3.15 4.97
N PHE A 63 -3.43 3.67 3.95
CA PHE A 63 -2.91 4.72 3.09
C PHE A 63 -3.82 5.95 3.10
N ASN A 64 -3.21 7.10 2.83
CA ASN A 64 -3.90 8.32 2.47
C ASN A 64 -3.38 8.83 1.12
N TYR A 65 -4.29 9.27 0.24
CA TYR A 65 -3.97 9.68 -1.12
C TYR A 65 -4.14 11.19 -1.25
N ILE A 66 -3.03 11.89 -1.51
CA ILE A 66 -3.00 13.35 -1.52
C ILE A 66 -2.71 13.84 -2.93
N ASN A 67 -3.62 14.63 -3.49
CA ASN A 67 -3.36 15.35 -4.74
C ASN A 67 -2.54 16.61 -4.43
N VAL A 68 -1.31 16.69 -4.95
CA VAL A 68 -0.41 17.85 -4.81
C VAL A 68 -0.35 18.70 -6.08
N GLY A 69 -1.45 18.73 -6.82
CA GLY A 69 -1.64 19.49 -8.06
C GLY A 69 -1.43 18.64 -9.30
N ARG A 70 -0.17 18.32 -9.62
CA ARG A 70 0.19 17.62 -10.88
C ARG A 70 0.24 16.09 -10.76
N TYR A 71 0.35 15.58 -9.54
CA TYR A 71 0.47 14.16 -9.25
C TYR A 71 -0.11 13.86 -7.86
N TRP A 72 -0.14 12.57 -7.53
CA TRP A 72 -0.62 12.05 -6.27
C TRP A 72 0.55 11.54 -5.41
N GLU A 73 0.53 11.90 -4.14
CA GLU A 73 1.37 11.30 -3.11
C GLU A 73 0.58 10.24 -2.35
N ILE A 74 1.29 9.23 -1.85
CA ILE A 74 0.71 8.13 -1.08
C ILE A 74 1.37 8.16 0.30
N ASP A 75 0.67 8.73 1.27
CA ASP A 75 1.10 8.67 2.66
C ASP A 75 0.81 7.29 3.23
N ILE A 76 1.74 6.80 4.03
CA ILE A 76 1.60 5.54 4.75
C ILE A 76 1.17 5.88 6.17
N VAL A 77 -0.12 5.71 6.43
CA VAL A 77 -0.73 5.96 7.74
C VAL A 77 -0.37 4.82 8.69
N ARG A 78 -0.39 3.57 8.20
CA ARG A 78 -0.02 2.38 8.98
C ARG A 78 0.55 1.30 8.08
N PHE A 79 1.59 0.64 8.58
CA PHE A 79 2.14 -0.59 8.02
C PHE A 79 2.32 -1.63 9.15
N PRO A 80 2.34 -2.94 8.84
CA PRO A 80 2.49 -4.01 9.84
C PRO A 80 3.88 -4.01 10.50
N ASP A 81 4.04 -4.71 11.62
CA ASP A 81 5.36 -4.94 12.20
C ASP A 81 6.27 -5.75 11.25
N TYR A 82 7.50 -5.29 11.06
CA TYR A 82 8.52 -5.90 10.22
C TYR A 82 9.27 -7.05 10.92
N ARG A 83 8.93 -7.34 12.19
CA ARG A 83 9.45 -8.46 12.99
C ARG A 83 10.98 -8.43 13.09
N GLY A 84 11.51 -7.27 13.44
CA GLY A 84 12.95 -7.03 13.57
C GLY A 84 13.70 -6.81 12.26
N ARG A 85 13.01 -6.83 11.11
CA ARG A 85 13.62 -6.46 9.82
C ARG A 85 13.80 -4.96 9.69
N SER A 86 14.74 -4.55 8.83
CA SER A 86 15.05 -3.15 8.60
C SER A 86 13.85 -2.41 8.01
N THR A 87 13.45 -1.33 8.66
CA THR A 87 12.45 -0.37 8.16
C THR A 87 13.11 0.90 7.64
N SER A 88 14.39 0.85 7.25
CA SER A 88 15.10 2.02 6.74
C SER A 88 14.45 2.50 5.45
N ALA A 89 14.45 3.82 5.24
CA ALA A 89 13.80 4.45 4.09
C ALA A 89 14.24 3.85 2.74
N TYR A 90 15.51 3.47 2.65
CA TYR A 90 16.11 2.83 1.48
C TYR A 90 15.61 1.40 1.24
N VAL A 91 15.46 0.60 2.31
CA VAL A 91 15.04 -0.82 2.19
C VAL A 91 13.56 -0.92 1.82
N ILE A 92 12.71 -0.14 2.48
CA ILE A 92 11.26 -0.24 2.32
C ILE A 92 10.70 0.78 1.31
N HIS A 93 11.56 1.51 0.60
CA HIS A 93 11.18 2.52 -0.39
C HIS A 93 10.17 3.53 0.13
N THR A 94 10.60 4.30 1.13
CA THR A 94 9.80 5.39 1.70
C THR A 94 10.59 6.69 1.72
N LEU A 95 9.87 7.82 1.70
CA LEU A 95 10.40 9.16 1.88
C LEU A 95 9.68 9.85 3.04
N PRO A 96 10.27 10.87 3.67
CA PRO A 96 9.53 11.76 4.57
C PRO A 96 8.32 12.37 3.85
N SER A 97 7.19 12.46 4.55
CA SER A 97 6.02 13.20 4.08
C SER A 97 6.03 14.62 4.65
N ASP A 98 5.70 15.63 3.85
CA ASP A 98 5.60 17.03 4.29
C ASP A 98 4.48 17.22 5.33
N ARG A 99 3.56 16.25 5.42
CA ARG A 99 2.46 16.20 6.40
C ARG A 99 2.85 15.45 7.68
N GLY A 100 4.13 15.09 7.82
CA GLY A 100 4.65 14.23 8.89
C GLY A 100 4.53 12.74 8.55
N GLY A 101 5.42 11.93 9.13
CA GLY A 101 5.47 10.50 8.86
C GLY A 101 6.17 10.16 7.54
N ARG A 102 5.67 9.14 6.83
CA ARG A 102 6.31 8.57 5.63
C ARG A 102 5.33 8.50 4.46
N LYS A 103 5.85 8.68 3.25
CA LYS A 103 5.18 8.42 1.98
C LYS A 103 5.93 7.37 1.16
N ILE A 104 5.25 6.72 0.22
CA ILE A 104 5.90 5.79 -0.71
C ILE A 104 6.89 6.57 -1.58
N CYS A 105 8.11 6.06 -1.70
CA CYS A 105 9.13 6.63 -2.57
C CYS A 105 8.77 6.36 -4.03
N VAL A 106 8.73 7.41 -4.84
CA VAL A 106 8.53 7.29 -6.29
C VAL A 106 9.65 8.03 -6.98
N ALA A 107 10.23 7.41 -8.01
CA ALA A 107 11.27 8.04 -8.81
C ALA A 107 10.72 9.31 -9.49
N THR A 108 11.54 10.35 -9.53
CA THR A 108 11.17 11.64 -10.12
C THR A 108 10.74 11.46 -11.58
N GLY A 109 9.60 12.04 -11.95
CA GLY A 109 8.98 11.93 -13.28
C GLY A 109 8.10 10.68 -13.47
N HIS A 110 8.04 9.80 -12.47
CA HIS A 110 7.19 8.60 -12.46
C HIS A 110 6.06 8.68 -11.42
N GLU A 111 5.77 9.89 -10.91
CA GLU A 111 4.70 10.10 -9.94
C GLU A 111 3.32 9.74 -10.53
N PRO A 112 2.43 9.10 -9.75
CA PRO A 112 1.12 8.72 -10.25
C PRO A 112 0.29 9.96 -10.56
N ARG A 113 -0.19 10.09 -11.80
CA ARG A 113 -0.98 11.25 -12.26
C ARG A 113 -2.48 11.11 -12.03
N SER A 114 -2.92 9.97 -11.52
CA SER A 114 -4.30 9.71 -11.16
C SER A 114 -4.40 9.02 -9.81
N GLU A 115 -5.50 9.24 -9.09
CA GLU A 115 -5.78 8.53 -7.83
C GLU A 115 -5.79 7.01 -8.04
N ARG A 116 -6.24 6.57 -9.21
CA ARG A 116 -6.25 5.16 -9.60
C ARG A 116 -4.83 4.58 -9.66
N ASP A 117 -3.89 5.30 -10.26
CA ASP A 117 -2.50 4.83 -10.37
C ASP A 117 -1.81 4.87 -9.01
N ALA A 118 -2.12 5.86 -8.18
CA ALA A 118 -1.64 5.93 -6.80
C ALA A 118 -2.12 4.73 -5.98
N LYS A 119 -3.40 4.36 -6.10
CA LYS A 119 -3.98 3.16 -5.50
C LYS A 119 -3.32 1.88 -5.97
N LYS A 120 -3.07 1.74 -7.27
CA LYS A 120 -2.34 0.57 -7.81
C LYS A 120 -0.95 0.46 -7.23
N LEU A 121 -0.20 1.57 -7.26
CA LEU A 121 1.15 1.63 -6.73
C LEU A 121 1.21 1.25 -5.25
N SER A 122 0.28 1.76 -4.44
CA SER A 122 0.24 1.44 -3.01
C SER A 122 -0.02 -0.05 -2.73
N MET A 123 -0.90 -0.68 -3.51
CA MET A 123 -1.18 -2.11 -3.39
C MET A 123 0.05 -2.95 -3.77
N SER A 124 0.71 -2.63 -4.88
CA SER A 124 1.93 -3.32 -5.30
C SER A 124 3.05 -3.15 -4.28
N TRP A 125 3.24 -1.94 -3.77
CA TRP A 125 4.20 -1.68 -2.69
C TRP A 125 3.88 -2.51 -1.45
N ALA A 126 2.61 -2.55 -1.01
CA ALA A 126 2.18 -3.32 0.15
C ALA A 126 2.42 -4.82 0.00
N ASP A 127 2.13 -5.39 -1.17
CA ASP A 127 2.38 -6.82 -1.45
C ASP A 127 3.90 -7.13 -1.39
N LEU A 128 4.76 -6.26 -1.92
CA LEU A 128 6.21 -6.40 -1.83
C LEU A 128 6.71 -6.31 -0.38
N GLN A 129 6.16 -5.39 0.41
CA GLN A 129 6.50 -5.30 1.84
C GLN A 129 6.03 -6.54 2.60
N ALA A 130 4.82 -7.05 2.33
CA ALA A 130 4.32 -8.26 2.96
C ALA A 130 5.21 -9.47 2.65
N GLU A 131 5.68 -9.60 1.41
CA GLU A 131 6.64 -10.64 1.03
C GLU A 131 8.01 -10.46 1.71
N TYR A 132 8.47 -9.21 1.88
CA TYR A 132 9.69 -8.93 2.64
C TYR A 132 9.56 -9.33 4.12
N ILE A 133 8.42 -9.03 4.75
CA ILE A 133 8.12 -9.43 6.14
C ILE A 133 8.00 -10.95 6.26
N LYS A 134 7.58 -11.65 5.21
CA LYS A 134 7.51 -13.11 5.19
C LYS A 134 8.90 -13.73 5.01
N THR A 135 9.65 -13.29 4.00
CA THR A 135 10.81 -14.02 3.48
C THR A 135 12.16 -13.38 3.78
N GLY A 136 12.19 -12.09 4.11
CA GLY A 136 13.42 -11.31 4.21
C GLY A 136 14.00 -10.85 2.86
N LYS A 137 13.40 -11.21 1.73
CA LYS A 137 13.82 -10.68 0.41
C LYS A 137 13.36 -9.24 0.26
N THR A 138 14.29 -8.31 0.05
CA THR A 138 13.94 -6.88 -0.05
C THR A 138 13.09 -6.62 -1.31
N PRO A 139 12.31 -5.52 -1.37
CA PRO A 139 11.58 -5.16 -2.58
C PRO A 139 12.47 -5.12 -3.84
N ASP A 140 13.71 -4.64 -3.72
CA ASP A 140 14.68 -4.62 -4.82
C ASP A 140 15.07 -6.04 -5.28
N ASP A 141 15.28 -6.96 -4.34
CA ASP A 141 15.59 -8.35 -4.67
C ASP A 141 14.40 -9.03 -5.36
N GLN A 142 13.18 -8.78 -4.89
CA GLN A 142 11.95 -9.33 -5.46
C GLN A 142 11.74 -8.85 -6.90
N ILE A 143 11.91 -7.56 -7.16
CA ILE A 143 11.81 -7.00 -8.52
C ILE A 143 12.90 -7.60 -9.41
N ARG A 144 14.15 -7.68 -8.94
CA ARG A 144 15.26 -8.27 -9.70
C ARG A 144 15.02 -9.73 -10.08
N ASP A 145 14.44 -10.52 -9.18
CA ASP A 145 14.16 -11.95 -9.41
C ASP A 145 13.02 -12.15 -10.43
N ASN A 146 12.01 -11.28 -10.47
CA ASN A 146 10.88 -11.37 -11.41
C ASN A 146 11.20 -10.99 -12.86
N HIS A 147 12.35 -10.34 -13.12
CA HIS A 147 12.81 -9.96 -14.45
C HIS A 147 13.89 -10.91 -15.03
N ARG A 148 14.04 -12.09 -14.44
CA ARG A 148 14.86 -13.19 -14.96
C ARG A 148 13.99 -14.25 -15.62
#